data_AF-A0A0Q7I3U8-F1
#
_entry.id   AF-A0A0Q7I3U8-F1
#
_cell.length_a   1.000
_cell.length_b   1.000
_cell.length_c   1.000
_cell.angle_alpha   90.00
_cell.angle_beta   90.00
_cell.angle_gamma   90.00
#
_symmetry.space_group_name_H-M   'P 1'
#
loop_
_entity.id
_entity.type
_entity.pdbx_description
1 polymer ?
#
loop_
_entity_poly.entity_id
_entity_poly.type
_entity_poly.pdbx_seq_one_letter_code
_entity_poly.pdbx_strand_id
1 'polypeptide(L)'
;MSDPLLKAIADYRAGLAAYSATPDVVTNALEQEVIACTYGPPRAVLNEWKLPAQSLAEVHQAIRVALDEGVVSDVQERMLEAALGFFEEMGGANG
;
A
#
# COMPACT_ATOMS: atom_id res chain seq x y z
N MET A 1 -10.59 6.77 -16.75
CA MET A 1 -9.41 7.41 -16.13
C MET A 1 -8.86 6.40 -15.15
N SER A 2 -7.56 6.09 -15.19
CA SER A 2 -6.96 5.19 -14.21
C SER A 2 -6.80 5.92 -12.89
N ASP A 3 -7.32 5.34 -11.82
CA ASP A 3 -7.15 5.78 -10.43
C ASP A 3 -5.64 5.78 -10.08
N PRO A 4 -4.98 6.95 -10.02
CA PRO A 4 -3.53 7.03 -9.96
C PRO A 4 -2.98 6.48 -8.64
N LEU A 5 -3.74 6.57 -7.54
CA LEU A 5 -3.34 5.98 -6.26
C LEU A 5 -3.47 4.46 -6.30
N LEU A 6 -4.56 3.92 -6.89
CA LEU A 6 -4.70 2.46 -7.07
C LEU A 6 -3.56 1.88 -7.89
N LYS A 7 -3.12 2.59 -8.95
CA LYS A 7 -1.96 2.16 -9.73
C LYS A 7 -0.69 2.14 -8.88
N ALA A 8 -0.41 3.19 -8.11
CA ALA A 8 0.78 3.25 -7.26
C ALA A 8 0.80 2.12 -6.21
N ILE A 9 -0.35 1.82 -5.60
CA ILE A 9 -0.51 0.71 -4.65
C ILE A 9 -0.32 -0.65 -5.34
N ALA A 10 -0.86 -0.82 -6.56
CA ALA A 10 -0.70 -2.05 -7.32
C ALA A 10 0.77 -2.30 -7.71
N ASP A 11 1.46 -1.26 -8.20
CA ASP A 11 2.89 -1.32 -8.52
C ASP A 11 3.71 -1.68 -7.27
N TYR A 12 3.35 -1.11 -6.11
CA TYR A 12 4.00 -1.40 -4.84
C TYR A 12 3.84 -2.86 -4.41
N ARG A 13 2.61 -3.38 -4.41
CA ARG A 13 2.33 -4.78 -4.07
C ARG A 13 2.98 -5.77 -5.05
N ALA A 14 3.02 -5.43 -6.34
CA ALA A 14 3.73 -6.23 -7.33
C ALA A 14 5.24 -6.26 -7.05
N GLY A 15 5.82 -5.13 -6.64
CA GLY A 15 7.20 -5.05 -6.19
C GLY A 15 7.46 -5.91 -4.95
N LEU A 16 6.58 -5.89 -3.94
CA LEU A 16 6.71 -6.75 -2.76
C LEU A 16 6.68 -8.23 -3.14
N ALA A 17 5.75 -8.64 -4.01
CA ALA A 17 5.69 -10.01 -4.49
C ALA A 17 6.96 -10.42 -5.25
N ALA A 18 7.53 -9.54 -6.07
CA ALA A 18 8.78 -9.79 -6.78
C ALA A 18 9.97 -9.92 -5.81
N TYR A 19 10.02 -9.09 -4.76
CA TYR A 19 11.01 -9.20 -3.69
C TYR A 19 10.90 -10.55 -2.96
N SER A 20 9.69 -10.92 -2.52
CA SER A 20 9.45 -12.19 -1.83
C SER A 20 9.71 -13.44 -2.68
N ALA A 21 9.67 -13.33 -4.01
CA ALA A 21 10.01 -14.41 -4.92
C ALA A 21 11.53 -14.53 -5.18
N THR A 22 12.34 -13.60 -4.68
CA THR A 22 13.80 -13.62 -4.82
C THR A 22 14.40 -14.66 -3.86
N PRO A 23 15.25 -15.59 -4.32
CA PRO A 23 15.83 -16.63 -3.47
C PRO A 23 16.66 -16.08 -2.29
N ASP A 24 16.53 -16.68 -1.10
CA ASP A 24 17.18 -16.29 0.18
C ASP A 24 18.72 -16.24 0.20
N VAL A 25 19.41 -16.45 -0.92
CA VAL A 25 20.88 -16.37 -1.02
C VAL A 25 21.41 -14.93 -1.16
N VAL A 26 20.58 -13.94 -0.82
CA VAL A 26 20.89 -12.51 -0.98
C VAL A 26 21.79 -12.05 0.17
N THR A 27 23.00 -11.56 -0.14
CA THR A 27 23.82 -10.84 0.85
C THR A 27 23.23 -9.45 1.09
N ASN A 28 23.50 -8.80 2.24
CA ASN A 28 23.00 -7.44 2.53
C ASN A 28 23.33 -6.41 1.42
N ALA A 29 24.44 -6.60 0.69
CA ALA A 29 24.81 -5.74 -0.43
C ALA A 29 23.88 -5.93 -1.64
N LEU A 30 23.46 -7.17 -1.91
CA LEU A 30 22.51 -7.50 -2.98
C LEU A 30 21.07 -7.19 -2.57
N GLU A 31 20.75 -7.21 -1.27
CA GLU A 31 19.40 -6.89 -0.76
C GLU A 31 18.96 -5.50 -1.19
N GLN A 32 19.84 -4.50 -1.08
CA GLN A 32 19.54 -3.14 -1.51
C GLN A 32 19.32 -3.04 -3.03
N GLU A 33 20.05 -3.81 -3.83
CA GLU A 33 19.84 -3.87 -5.28
C GLU A 33 18.50 -4.52 -5.62
N VAL A 34 18.15 -5.63 -4.95
CA VAL A 34 16.85 -6.28 -5.12
C VAL A 34 15.72 -5.33 -4.72
N ILE A 35 15.84 -4.60 -3.60
CA ILE A 35 14.87 -3.56 -3.21
C ILE A 35 14.76 -2.48 -4.29
N ALA A 36 15.89 -1.97 -4.79
CA ALA A 36 15.92 -0.93 -5.83
C ALA A 36 15.29 -1.40 -7.15
N CYS A 37 15.34 -2.69 -7.46
CA CYS A 37 14.73 -3.28 -8.65
C CYS A 37 13.28 -3.77 -8.45
N THR A 38 12.77 -3.82 -7.21
CA THR A 38 11.45 -4.37 -6.88
C THR A 38 10.52 -3.31 -6.30
N TYR A 39 10.30 -3.31 -4.98
CA TYR A 39 9.35 -2.43 -4.32
C TYR A 39 9.90 -1.04 -3.96
N GLY A 40 11.22 -0.82 -4.02
CA GLY A 40 11.87 0.43 -3.60
C GLY A 40 11.31 1.67 -4.31
N PRO A 41 11.33 1.72 -5.65
CA PRO A 41 10.76 2.83 -6.42
C PRO A 41 9.26 3.07 -6.17
N PRO A 42 8.36 2.06 -6.24
CA PRO A 42 6.94 2.31 -5.97
C PRO A 42 6.68 2.68 -4.49
N ARG A 43 7.48 2.19 -3.53
CA ARG A 43 7.42 2.65 -2.13
C ARG A 43 7.76 4.14 -2.01
N ALA A 44 8.76 4.62 -2.74
CA ALA A 44 9.11 6.05 -2.73
C ALA A 44 7.94 6.91 -3.25
N VAL A 45 7.23 6.45 -4.28
CA VAL A 45 6.02 7.13 -4.79
C VAL A 45 4.95 7.23 -3.70
N LEU A 46 4.69 6.15 -2.95
CA LEU A 46 3.72 6.16 -1.85
C LEU A 46 4.17 7.04 -0.67
N ASN A 47 5.46 7.01 -0.32
CA ASN A 47 6.03 7.85 0.76
C ASN A 47 5.91 9.35 0.47
N GLU A 48 5.97 9.74 -0.81
CA GLU A 48 5.86 11.14 -1.24
C GLU A 48 4.45 11.55 -1.65
N TRP A 49 3.46 10.66 -1.50
CA TRP A 49 2.10 10.89 -1.96
C TRP A 49 1.40 12.02 -1.18
N LYS A 50 0.85 13.00 -1.91
CA LYS A 50 0.20 14.19 -1.32
C LYS A 50 -1.19 14.49 -1.86
N LEU A 51 -1.64 13.74 -2.88
CA LEU A 51 -2.94 13.95 -3.50
C LEU A 51 -4.02 13.19 -2.72
N PRO A 52 -5.24 13.76 -2.60
CA PRO A 52 -6.35 13.04 -1.99
C PRO A 52 -6.76 11.84 -2.85
N ALA A 53 -7.34 10.83 -2.21
CA ALA A 53 -8.06 9.78 -2.91
C ALA A 53 -9.27 10.37 -3.66
N GLN A 54 -9.53 9.85 -4.86
CA GLN A 54 -10.54 10.31 -5.81
C GLN A 54 -11.76 9.37 -5.88
N SER A 55 -11.67 8.19 -5.27
CA SER A 55 -12.75 7.20 -5.23
C SER A 55 -12.80 6.48 -3.87
N LEU A 56 -13.94 5.87 -3.53
CA LEU A 56 -14.05 5.01 -2.34
C LEU A 56 -13.09 3.82 -2.42
N ALA A 57 -12.85 3.30 -3.63
CA ALA A 57 -11.88 2.24 -3.85
C ALA A 57 -10.45 2.70 -3.51
N GLU A 58 -10.06 3.92 -3.89
CA GLU A 58 -8.77 4.51 -3.52
C GLU A 58 -8.63 4.69 -2.01
N VAL A 59 -9.68 5.17 -1.33
CA VAL A 59 -9.68 5.32 0.15
C VAL A 59 -9.47 3.97 0.83
N HIS A 60 -10.23 2.97 0.40
CA HIS A 60 -10.18 1.62 0.96
C HIS A 60 -8.79 0.99 0.84
N GLN A 61 -8.17 1.10 -0.33
CA GLN A 61 -6.84 0.54 -0.55
C GLN A 61 -5.75 1.33 0.18
N ALA A 62 -5.87 2.65 0.28
CA ALA A 62 -4.91 3.47 1.03
C ALA A 62 -4.87 3.11 2.52
N ILE A 63 -6.04 2.95 3.15
CA ILE A 63 -6.12 2.55 4.57
C ILE A 63 -5.55 1.14 4.77
N ARG A 64 -5.85 0.19 3.88
CA ARG A 64 -5.31 -1.17 3.97
C ARG A 64 -3.79 -1.19 3.87
N VAL A 65 -3.20 -0.47 2.92
CA VAL A 65 -1.74 -0.37 2.81
C VAL A 65 -1.13 0.23 4.08
N ALA A 66 -1.75 1.25 4.68
CA ALA A 66 -1.25 1.83 5.93
C ALA A 66 -1.27 0.85 7.12
N LEU A 67 -2.26 -0.05 7.17
CA LEU A 67 -2.35 -1.12 8.16
C LEU A 67 -1.33 -2.25 7.90
N ASP A 68 -1.09 -2.59 6.63
CA ASP A 68 -0.19 -3.68 6.23
C ASP A 68 1.31 -3.33 6.44
N GLU A 69 1.70 -2.07 6.26
CA GLU A 69 3.10 -1.60 6.24
C GLU A 69 3.69 -1.24 7.61
N GLY A 70 2.85 -0.96 8.60
CA GLY A 70 3.21 -0.06 9.70
C GLY A 70 3.34 -0.69 11.09
N VAL A 71 4.27 -0.14 11.87
CA VAL A 71 4.12 -0.09 13.35
C VAL A 71 3.21 1.09 13.65
N VAL A 72 1.90 0.89 13.48
CA VAL A 72 0.90 1.82 13.99
C VAL A 72 0.72 1.60 15.50
N SER A 73 0.48 2.66 16.26
CA SER A 73 -0.04 2.48 17.63
C SER A 73 -1.45 1.86 17.59
N ASP A 74 -1.84 1.15 18.64
CA ASP A 74 -3.20 0.59 18.76
C ASP A 74 -4.28 1.64 18.49
N VAL A 75 -4.07 2.89 18.92
CA VAL A 75 -5.00 3.99 18.65
C VAL A 75 -5.10 4.28 17.15
N GLN A 76 -3.97 4.39 16.44
CA GLN A 76 -3.96 4.63 15.00
C GLN A 76 -4.61 3.47 14.24
N GLU A 77 -4.31 2.23 14.61
CA GLU A 77 -4.92 1.03 14.03
C GLU A 77 -6.44 1.07 14.18
N ARG A 78 -6.96 1.26 15.41
CA ARG A 78 -8.41 1.31 15.66
C ARG A 78 -9.10 2.44 14.92
N MET A 79 -8.46 3.59 14.74
CA MET A 79 -9.04 4.70 13.97
C MET A 79 -9.07 4.42 12.47
N LEU A 80 -8.02 3.78 11.93
CA LEU A 80 -7.98 3.36 10.54
C LEU A 80 -9.02 2.25 10.26
N GLU A 81 -9.17 1.27 11.15
CA GLU A 81 -10.21 0.23 11.07
C GLU A 81 -11.63 0.82 11.14
N ALA A 82 -11.88 1.75 12.06
CA ALA A 82 -13.18 2.42 12.16
C ALA A 82 -13.53 3.21 10.89
N ALA A 83 -12.56 3.92 10.32
CA ALA A 83 -12.74 4.62 9.05
C ALA A 83 -13.02 3.63 7.90
N LEU A 84 -12.27 2.51 7.85
CA LEU A 84 -12.45 1.47 6.85
C LEU A 84 -13.87 0.87 6.89
N GLY A 85 -14.36 0.53 8.09
CA GLY A 85 -15.70 -0.03 8.26
C GLY A 85 -16.80 0.91 7.74
N PHE A 86 -16.70 2.20 8.04
CA PHE A 86 -17.64 3.20 7.51
C PHE A 86 -17.62 3.29 5.97
N PHE A 87 -16.42 3.24 5.36
CA PHE A 87 -16.30 3.28 3.90
C PHE A 87 -16.81 1.99 3.23
N GLU A 88 -16.62 0.83 3.84
CA GLU A 88 -17.15 -0.45 3.36
C GLU A 88 -18.69 -0.46 3.39
N GLU A 89 -19.31 0.11 4.43
CA GLU A 89 -20.77 0.29 4.51
C GLU A 89 -21.29 1.23 3.41
N MET A 90 -20.62 2.36 3.15
CA MET A 90 -21.01 3.27 2.06
C MET A 90 -20.82 2.67 0.66
N GLY A 91 -19.78 1.85 0.46
CA GLY A 91 -19.54 1.14 -0.80
C GLY A 91 -20.52 -0.01 -1.04
N GLY A 92 -20.99 -0.66 0.03
CA GLY A 92 -21.97 -1.75 -0.01
C GLY A 92 -23.43 -1.27 -0.13
N ALA A 93 -23.74 -0.03 0.23
CA ALA A 93 -25.09 0.55 0.14
C ALA A 93 -25.54 0.91 -1.30
N ASN A 94 -24.70 0.67 -2.32
CA ASN A 94 -25.03 0.84 -3.74
C ASN A 94 -24.89 -0.48 -4.55
N GLY A 95 -25.01 -1.64 -3.89
CA GLY A 95 -25.09 -2.96 -4.52
C GLY A 95 -26.52 -3.45 -4.72
#